data_AF-A0AA40EYP1-F1
#
_entry.id   AF-A0AA40EYP1-F1
#
_cell.length_a   1.000
_cell.length_b   1.000
_cell.length_c   1.000
_cell.angle_alpha   90.00
_cell.angle_beta   90.00
_cell.angle_gamma   90.00
#
_symmetry.space_group_name_H-M   'P 1'
#
loop_
_entity.id
_entity.type
_entity.pdbx_description
1 polymer ?
#
loop_
_entity_poly.entity_id
_entity_poly.type
_entity_poly.pdbx_seq_one_letter_code
_entity_poly.pdbx_strand_id
1 'polypeptide(L)'
;MSDSKPPKDSSPSAAPDAAALAPVAAPAAVTVAPPSNPSSANSFAQAQQRLIARRQARDAQEAARVAAQQSESQLRARIAASQSPLLRRLGASTLSLWDAISSREGTRPAFRVGQVDAELLDEELVELMKGQVGEAVRYYGGGGGGNNTIKHDWDAEISLALRAVIFKLTIWDHDATYGAALQNLKYTDARHTGSVLVPPSKWQKGLYGLMTVGGRYMWSKWENWLMEQDDGFDEPSPTVQRLSRMTDRLSTLHAAASFASFLVFLLQGRYRTLLDRVLRMRLAPPTSQVSREVSFEYLNRQLVWHAFTEFLLFVLPLVGINRWRRWLARTWRKTKKIMTTASGEGDEEKKGEFAFLPERTCAICYQDQNQATNENELMAAATSKTGVVGSAQTDITNPYETIPCGCIYCFVCLATRIEREEGEGWNCLRCGELVKECKPWSGDVLEPESKSPAQKTVVFADDVKDASDDEQEDSQVLDGDRSLEDLRAESPSVESSEQEADSDGDESEDYEAEEEELGADLDDD
;
A
#
# COMPACT_ATOMS: atom_id res chain seq x y z
N MET A 1 -79.87 -20.76 57.87
CA MET A 1 -78.97 -20.84 56.69
C MET A 1 -77.71 -20.06 57.05
N SER A 2 -76.75 -20.61 57.80
CA SER A 2 -76.35 -22.03 57.96
C SER A 2 -75.76 -22.62 56.67
N ASP A 3 -74.58 -23.26 56.65
CA ASP A 3 -73.60 -23.39 57.74
C ASP A 3 -72.19 -23.81 57.27
N SER A 4 -71.23 -23.77 58.19
CA SER A 4 -70.04 -24.64 58.36
C SER A 4 -69.33 -25.32 57.16
N LYS A 5 -68.07 -24.89 56.97
CA LYS A 5 -66.79 -25.67 56.91
C LYS A 5 -66.55 -26.87 55.94
N PRO A 6 -65.26 -27.19 55.65
CA PRO A 6 -64.78 -28.39 54.91
C PRO A 6 -64.27 -29.46 55.91
N PRO A 7 -63.32 -30.39 55.62
CA PRO A 7 -62.77 -30.91 54.36
C PRO A 7 -62.86 -32.46 54.29
N LYS A 8 -62.08 -33.12 53.41
CA LYS A 8 -61.56 -34.47 53.67
C LYS A 8 -60.28 -34.77 52.88
N ASP A 9 -59.20 -35.08 53.60
CA ASP A 9 -57.91 -35.52 53.04
C ASP A 9 -57.90 -37.03 52.76
N SER A 10 -57.19 -37.46 51.69
CA SER A 10 -56.58 -38.81 51.61
C SER A 10 -55.48 -38.87 50.54
N SER A 11 -54.25 -38.51 50.93
CA SER A 11 -53.03 -39.08 50.31
C SER A 11 -52.88 -40.56 50.75
N PRO A 12 -52.04 -41.43 50.11
CA PRO A 12 -50.90 -41.09 49.25
C PRO A 12 -50.71 -42.00 48.01
N SER A 13 -49.50 -41.93 47.41
CA SER A 13 -48.83 -42.95 46.59
C SER A 13 -49.20 -43.07 45.10
N ALA A 14 -48.43 -42.39 44.26
CA ALA A 14 -47.57 -43.01 43.23
C ALA A 14 -46.69 -41.94 42.55
N ALA A 15 -45.45 -42.27 42.19
CA ALA A 15 -44.67 -41.46 41.25
C ALA A 15 -44.96 -41.95 39.82
N PRO A 16 -45.09 -41.06 38.82
CA PRO A 16 -45.04 -41.45 37.42
C PRO A 16 -43.58 -41.71 37.03
N ASP A 17 -43.29 -42.91 36.52
CA ASP A 17 -41.94 -43.34 36.16
C ASP A 17 -41.30 -42.51 35.05
N ALA A 18 -39.97 -42.49 35.04
CA ALA A 18 -39.18 -41.88 33.98
C ALA A 18 -39.33 -42.69 32.68
N ALA A 19 -40.16 -42.20 31.75
CA ALA A 19 -40.32 -42.76 30.42
C ALA A 19 -38.99 -42.70 29.66
N ALA A 20 -38.29 -43.84 29.57
CA ALA A 20 -37.03 -43.95 28.88
C ALA A 20 -37.20 -43.65 27.37
N LEU A 21 -36.51 -42.63 26.88
CA LEU A 21 -36.47 -42.30 25.46
C LEU A 21 -35.75 -43.42 24.70
N ALA A 22 -36.51 -44.20 23.93
CA ALA A 22 -35.94 -45.20 23.04
C ALA A 22 -35.06 -44.52 21.97
N PRO A 23 -33.89 -45.11 21.61
CA PRO A 23 -33.02 -44.55 20.59
C PRO A 23 -33.73 -44.55 19.23
N VAL A 24 -33.73 -43.40 18.55
CA VAL A 24 -34.30 -43.25 17.21
C VAL A 24 -33.54 -44.17 16.24
N ALA A 25 -34.27 -45.03 15.54
CA ALA A 25 -33.68 -45.96 14.58
C ALA A 25 -32.96 -45.21 13.45
N ALA A 26 -31.73 -45.64 13.14
CA ALA A 26 -30.96 -45.07 12.04
C ALA A 26 -31.66 -45.34 10.70
N PRO A 27 -31.69 -44.37 9.75
CA PRO A 27 -32.23 -44.59 8.43
C PRO A 27 -31.41 -45.65 7.68
N ALA A 28 -32.09 -46.53 6.95
CA ALA A 28 -31.47 -47.66 6.26
C ALA A 28 -30.36 -47.20 5.28
N ALA A 29 -29.25 -47.94 5.26
CA ALA A 29 -28.14 -47.65 4.38
C ALA A 29 -28.52 -47.89 2.91
N VAL A 30 -28.51 -46.83 2.10
CA VAL A 30 -28.67 -46.94 0.65
C VAL A 30 -27.40 -47.58 0.06
N THR A 31 -27.49 -48.84 -0.34
CA THR A 31 -26.38 -49.59 -0.95
C THR A 31 -26.17 -49.15 -2.40
N VAL A 32 -25.43 -48.05 -2.58
CA VAL A 32 -24.89 -47.64 -3.88
C VAL A 32 -23.86 -48.69 -4.33
N ALA A 33 -23.98 -49.17 -5.58
CA ALA A 33 -23.05 -50.13 -6.14
C ALA A 33 -21.65 -49.51 -6.31
N PRO A 34 -20.56 -50.26 -6.04
CA PRO A 34 -19.20 -49.74 -6.15
C PRO A 34 -18.79 -49.49 -7.60
N PRO A 35 -18.01 -48.43 -7.89
CA PRO A 35 -17.49 -48.18 -9.24
C PRO A 35 -16.42 -49.21 -9.62
N SER A 36 -16.38 -49.59 -10.90
CA SER A 36 -15.53 -50.68 -11.41
C SER A 36 -14.04 -50.35 -11.58
N ASN A 37 -13.55 -49.24 -11.01
CA ASN A 37 -12.16 -48.79 -11.11
C ASN A 37 -11.54 -48.57 -9.72
N PRO A 38 -10.42 -49.24 -9.36
CA PRO A 38 -9.87 -49.22 -8.00
C PRO A 38 -9.47 -47.82 -7.53
N SER A 39 -8.92 -46.99 -8.43
CA SER A 39 -8.55 -45.59 -8.15
C SER A 39 -9.74 -44.75 -7.69
N SER A 40 -10.93 -45.01 -8.25
CA SER A 40 -12.17 -44.29 -7.92
C SER A 40 -12.82 -44.76 -6.62
N ALA A 41 -12.59 -46.01 -6.20
CA ALA A 41 -13.06 -46.51 -4.92
C ALA A 41 -12.36 -45.80 -3.74
N ASN A 42 -11.05 -45.56 -3.87
CA ASN A 42 -10.26 -44.85 -2.86
C ASN A 42 -10.69 -43.39 -2.68
N SER A 43 -10.90 -42.65 -3.77
CA SER A 43 -11.37 -41.25 -3.70
C SER A 43 -12.80 -41.15 -3.14
N PHE A 44 -13.69 -42.08 -3.50
CA PHE A 44 -15.04 -42.16 -2.94
C PHE A 44 -15.03 -42.49 -1.43
N ALA A 45 -14.21 -43.44 -0.99
CA ALA A 45 -14.06 -43.77 0.43
C ALA A 45 -13.51 -42.57 1.24
N GLN A 46 -12.51 -41.87 0.70
CA GLN A 46 -11.96 -40.67 1.34
C GLN A 46 -13.00 -39.52 1.38
N ALA A 47 -13.84 -39.37 0.36
CA ALA A 47 -14.96 -38.43 0.36
C ALA A 47 -16.03 -38.79 1.40
N GLN A 48 -16.36 -40.09 1.55
CA GLN A 48 -17.27 -40.56 2.61
C GLN A 48 -16.70 -40.29 4.02
N GLN A 49 -15.41 -40.53 4.25
CA GLN A 49 -14.74 -40.20 5.51
C GLN A 49 -14.83 -38.69 5.82
N ARG A 50 -14.55 -37.82 4.83
CA ARG A 50 -14.72 -36.37 4.96
C ARG A 50 -16.17 -35.97 5.31
N LEU A 51 -17.17 -36.68 4.78
CA LEU A 51 -18.58 -36.44 5.10
C LEU A 51 -18.97 -36.94 6.50
N ILE A 52 -18.45 -38.07 6.96
CA ILE A 52 -18.66 -38.60 8.32
C ILE A 52 -18.05 -37.66 9.36
N ALA A 53 -16.80 -37.22 9.16
CA ALA A 53 -16.17 -36.23 10.03
C ALA A 53 -16.95 -34.90 10.08
N ARG A 54 -17.52 -34.45 8.94
CA ARG A 54 -18.41 -33.27 8.86
C ARG A 54 -19.82 -33.49 9.45
N ARG A 55 -20.20 -34.72 9.82
CA ARG A 55 -21.39 -35.00 10.65
C ARG A 55 -21.00 -35.00 12.12
N GLN A 56 -20.04 -35.83 12.52
CA GLN A 56 -19.52 -35.91 13.89
C GLN A 56 -19.11 -34.53 14.45
N ALA A 57 -18.48 -33.67 13.65
CA ALA A 57 -18.12 -32.31 14.06
C ALA A 57 -19.33 -31.37 14.25
N ARG A 58 -20.48 -31.63 13.59
CA ARG A 58 -21.75 -30.93 13.85
C ARG A 58 -22.45 -31.52 15.07
N ASP A 59 -22.55 -32.84 15.15
CA ASP A 59 -23.16 -33.54 16.27
C ASP A 59 -22.48 -33.14 17.61
N ALA A 60 -21.15 -33.01 17.60
CA ALA A 60 -20.35 -32.50 18.72
C ALA A 60 -20.57 -31.00 19.01
N GLN A 61 -20.77 -30.16 17.99
CA GLN A 61 -21.10 -28.74 18.18
C GLN A 61 -22.52 -28.54 18.73
N GLU A 62 -23.47 -29.38 18.32
CA GLU A 62 -24.84 -29.38 18.84
C GLU A 62 -24.88 -29.91 20.27
N ALA A 63 -24.15 -30.98 20.60
CA ALA A 63 -23.96 -31.44 21.96
C ALA A 63 -23.30 -30.38 22.87
N ALA A 64 -22.25 -29.70 22.38
CA ALA A 64 -21.59 -28.62 23.12
C ALA A 64 -22.51 -27.41 23.36
N ARG A 65 -23.36 -27.04 22.38
CA ARG A 65 -24.40 -26.01 22.55
C ARG A 65 -25.43 -26.39 23.60
N VAL A 66 -25.92 -27.64 23.58
CA VAL A 66 -26.87 -28.13 24.58
C VAL A 66 -26.24 -28.16 25.98
N ALA A 67 -24.97 -28.57 26.11
CA ALA A 67 -24.24 -28.52 27.37
C ALA A 67 -24.05 -27.10 27.91
N ALA A 68 -23.73 -26.13 27.04
CA ALA A 68 -23.64 -24.71 27.41
C ALA A 68 -24.99 -24.19 27.93
N GLN A 69 -26.07 -24.38 27.17
CA GLN A 69 -27.44 -23.99 27.57
C GLN A 69 -27.87 -24.65 28.89
N GLN A 70 -27.51 -25.92 29.12
CA GLN A 70 -27.74 -26.60 30.39
C GLN A 70 -26.98 -25.92 31.54
N SER A 71 -25.71 -25.59 31.38
CA SER A 71 -24.92 -24.90 32.41
C SER A 71 -25.48 -23.51 32.74
N GLU A 72 -25.90 -22.74 31.74
CA GLU A 72 -26.57 -21.44 31.90
C GLU A 72 -27.91 -21.58 32.63
N SER A 73 -28.69 -22.62 32.32
CA SER A 73 -29.95 -22.91 33.01
C SER A 73 -29.74 -23.23 34.49
N GLN A 74 -28.63 -23.91 34.85
CA GLN A 74 -28.27 -24.20 36.24
C GLN A 74 -27.85 -22.92 36.99
N LEU A 75 -27.10 -22.01 36.35
CA LEU A 75 -26.76 -20.71 36.94
C LEU A 75 -28.01 -19.85 37.16
N ARG A 76 -28.90 -19.80 36.17
CA ARG A 76 -30.23 -19.16 36.26
C ARG A 76 -31.06 -19.75 37.41
N ALA A 77 -31.10 -21.07 37.55
CA ALA A 77 -31.82 -21.75 38.63
C ALA A 77 -31.24 -21.41 40.02
N ARG A 78 -29.90 -21.40 40.18
CA ARG A 78 -29.23 -21.02 41.44
C ARG A 78 -29.55 -19.58 41.85
N ILE A 79 -29.62 -18.66 40.89
CA ILE A 79 -29.93 -17.23 41.15
C ILE A 79 -31.43 -17.01 41.38
N ALA A 80 -32.31 -17.74 40.70
CA ALA A 80 -33.73 -17.78 41.03
C ALA A 80 -34.00 -18.34 42.44
N ALA A 81 -33.24 -19.34 42.88
CA ALA A 81 -33.29 -19.91 44.23
C ALA A 81 -32.64 -19.02 45.31
N SER A 82 -31.96 -17.93 44.95
CA SER A 82 -31.35 -17.01 45.94
C SER A 82 -32.41 -16.41 46.86
N GLN A 83 -32.12 -16.32 48.15
CA GLN A 83 -33.09 -15.94 49.18
C GLN A 83 -33.41 -14.44 49.20
N SER A 84 -32.55 -13.57 48.66
CA SER A 84 -32.76 -12.12 48.68
C SER A 84 -33.50 -11.62 47.43
N PRO A 85 -34.57 -10.82 47.58
CA PRO A 85 -35.40 -10.39 46.44
C PRO A 85 -34.67 -9.42 45.50
N LEU A 86 -33.66 -8.69 46.00
CA LEU A 86 -32.84 -7.79 45.21
C LEU A 86 -31.90 -8.54 44.27
N LEU A 87 -31.18 -9.57 44.73
CA LEU A 87 -30.33 -10.40 43.86
C LEU A 87 -31.17 -11.16 42.84
N ARG A 88 -32.36 -11.64 43.23
CA ARG A 88 -33.28 -12.31 42.30
C ARG A 88 -33.77 -11.38 41.18
N ARG A 89 -34.13 -10.13 41.48
CA ARG A 89 -34.58 -9.15 40.47
C ARG A 89 -33.43 -8.62 39.61
N LEU A 90 -32.35 -8.15 40.25
CA LEU A 90 -31.22 -7.56 39.55
C LEU A 90 -30.44 -8.62 38.77
N GLY A 91 -30.07 -9.74 39.41
CA GLY A 91 -29.31 -10.82 38.78
C GLY A 91 -30.02 -11.49 37.60
N ALA A 92 -31.35 -11.64 37.64
CA ALA A 92 -32.09 -12.16 36.49
C ALA A 92 -32.12 -11.16 35.32
N SER A 93 -32.23 -9.86 35.59
CA SER A 93 -32.20 -8.82 34.55
C SER A 93 -30.80 -8.61 33.96
N THR A 94 -29.75 -8.57 34.79
CA THR A 94 -28.37 -8.42 34.30
C THR A 94 -27.90 -9.65 33.54
N LEU A 95 -28.26 -10.87 33.96
CA LEU A 95 -27.88 -12.08 33.22
C LEU A 95 -28.68 -12.30 31.94
N SER A 96 -29.95 -11.87 31.87
CA SER A 96 -30.70 -11.94 30.60
C SER A 96 -30.20 -10.89 29.60
N LEU A 97 -29.81 -9.70 30.05
CA LEU A 97 -29.11 -8.71 29.22
C LEU A 97 -27.71 -9.17 28.82
N TRP A 98 -26.92 -9.73 29.76
CA TRP A 98 -25.57 -10.24 29.48
C TRP A 98 -25.61 -11.39 28.48
N ASP A 99 -26.52 -12.35 28.61
CA ASP A 99 -26.68 -13.44 27.64
C ASP A 99 -27.17 -12.92 26.28
N ALA A 100 -28.12 -11.98 26.25
CA ALA A 100 -28.52 -11.30 25.01
C ALA A 100 -27.40 -10.46 24.35
N ILE A 101 -26.31 -10.16 25.07
CA ILE A 101 -25.11 -9.49 24.57
C ILE A 101 -23.98 -10.48 24.22
N SER A 102 -23.82 -11.57 24.97
CA SER A 102 -22.72 -12.56 24.84
C SER A 102 -23.06 -13.78 23.99
N SER A 103 -24.34 -14.06 23.74
CA SER A 103 -24.79 -15.12 22.83
C SER A 103 -24.16 -14.97 21.45
N ARG A 104 -23.42 -16.01 21.03
CA ARG A 104 -22.39 -15.92 19.98
C ARG A 104 -22.91 -16.29 18.58
N GLU A 105 -24.23 -16.35 18.42
CA GLU A 105 -25.00 -16.62 17.19
C GLU A 105 -24.98 -15.43 16.18
N GLY A 106 -23.81 -14.82 16.04
CA GLY A 106 -23.41 -13.95 14.93
C GLY A 106 -22.47 -14.70 13.97
N THR A 107 -22.34 -14.21 12.74
CA THR A 107 -21.39 -14.72 11.74
C THR A 107 -19.97 -14.80 12.29
N ARG A 108 -19.20 -15.84 11.90
CA ARG A 108 -17.83 -16.12 12.39
C ARG A 108 -16.96 -14.84 12.37
N PRO A 109 -16.10 -14.61 13.37
CA PRO A 109 -15.57 -13.29 13.71
C PRO A 109 -14.77 -12.56 12.61
N ALA A 110 -14.33 -13.25 11.57
CA ALA A 110 -13.70 -12.64 10.39
C ALA A 110 -14.56 -11.55 9.73
N PHE A 111 -15.90 -11.64 9.81
CA PHE A 111 -16.80 -10.75 9.07
C PHE A 111 -17.16 -9.44 9.80
N ARG A 112 -16.31 -8.89 10.66
CA ARG A 112 -16.58 -7.60 11.34
C ARG A 112 -16.01 -6.41 10.57
N VAL A 113 -14.76 -6.52 10.11
CA VAL A 113 -14.08 -5.45 9.37
C VAL A 113 -14.84 -5.11 8.08
N GLY A 114 -15.15 -6.11 7.24
CA GLY A 114 -15.89 -5.90 5.99
C GLY A 114 -17.31 -5.31 6.14
N GLN A 115 -17.93 -5.34 7.34
CA GLN A 115 -19.20 -4.64 7.59
C GLN A 115 -19.02 -3.15 7.89
N VAL A 116 -17.86 -2.75 8.43
CA VAL A 116 -17.51 -1.34 8.71
C VAL A 116 -16.85 -0.71 7.49
N ASP A 117 -15.97 -1.44 6.83
CA ASP A 117 -15.32 -1.07 5.56
C ASP A 117 -16.36 -0.82 4.46
N ALA A 118 -17.41 -1.65 4.39
CA ALA A 118 -18.57 -1.40 3.52
C ALA A 118 -19.29 -0.07 3.82
N GLU A 119 -19.40 0.33 5.09
CA GLU A 119 -20.03 1.59 5.49
C GLU A 119 -19.15 2.80 5.15
N LEU A 120 -17.83 2.70 5.35
CA LEU A 120 -16.88 3.73 4.94
C LEU A 120 -16.93 3.96 3.42
N LEU A 121 -16.83 2.89 2.63
CA LEU A 121 -16.91 2.93 1.16
C LEU A 121 -18.25 3.49 0.64
N ASP A 122 -19.35 3.26 1.35
CA ASP A 122 -20.67 3.84 1.01
C ASP A 122 -20.72 5.36 1.26
N GLU A 123 -20.01 5.88 2.26
CA GLU A 123 -19.96 7.33 2.54
C GLU A 123 -18.95 8.04 1.63
N GLU A 124 -17.77 7.44 1.40
CA GLU A 124 -16.77 7.92 0.44
C GLU A 124 -17.33 7.99 -0.99
N LEU A 125 -18.09 6.99 -1.45
CA LEU A 125 -18.74 7.03 -2.77
C LEU A 125 -19.65 8.26 -2.90
N VAL A 126 -20.47 8.53 -1.86
CA VAL A 126 -21.39 9.67 -1.88
C VAL A 126 -20.64 10.99 -1.87
N GLU A 127 -19.54 11.10 -1.12
CA GLU A 127 -18.71 12.31 -1.11
C GLU A 127 -18.01 12.55 -2.45
N LEU A 128 -17.40 11.52 -3.05
CA LEU A 128 -16.76 11.58 -4.36
C LEU A 128 -17.76 11.97 -5.47
N MET A 129 -18.92 11.30 -5.53
CA MET A 129 -19.96 11.62 -6.51
C MET A 129 -20.54 13.03 -6.29
N LYS A 130 -20.71 13.47 -5.04
CA LYS A 130 -21.12 14.84 -4.70
C LYS A 130 -20.07 15.87 -5.15
N GLY A 131 -18.79 15.56 -4.98
CA GLY A 131 -17.67 16.37 -5.49
C GLY A 131 -17.78 16.57 -7.01
N GLN A 132 -17.84 15.47 -7.76
CA GLN A 132 -17.94 15.47 -9.22
C GLN A 132 -19.20 16.19 -9.75
N VAL A 133 -20.37 15.95 -9.15
CA VAL A 133 -21.59 16.69 -9.50
C VAL A 133 -21.43 18.18 -9.19
N GLY A 134 -20.80 18.52 -8.07
CA GLY A 134 -20.49 19.90 -7.69
C GLY A 134 -19.45 20.60 -8.58
N GLU A 135 -18.68 19.86 -9.39
CA GLU A 135 -17.81 20.41 -10.43
C GLU A 135 -18.54 20.54 -11.77
N ALA A 136 -19.38 19.57 -12.14
CA ALA A 136 -20.22 19.64 -13.34
C ALA A 136 -21.22 20.82 -13.29
N VAL A 137 -21.87 21.03 -12.13
CA VAL A 137 -22.84 22.13 -11.93
C VAL A 137 -22.18 23.52 -11.96
N ARG A 138 -20.85 23.61 -11.75
CA ARG A 138 -20.09 24.88 -11.78
C ARG A 138 -20.27 25.67 -13.08
N TYR A 139 -20.51 24.98 -14.20
CA TYR A 139 -20.68 25.60 -15.52
C TYR A 139 -22.14 25.94 -15.86
N TYR A 140 -23.11 25.36 -15.14
CA TYR A 140 -24.55 25.68 -15.30
C TYR A 140 -24.94 26.96 -14.54
N GLY A 141 -24.18 27.36 -13.52
CA GLY A 141 -24.22 28.72 -12.94
C GLY A 141 -23.62 29.74 -13.92
N GLY A 142 -24.42 30.15 -14.91
CA GLY A 142 -23.92 30.83 -16.11
C GLY A 142 -23.23 32.18 -15.87
N GLY A 143 -22.08 32.36 -16.53
CA GLY A 143 -21.62 33.68 -16.98
C GLY A 143 -20.87 34.56 -15.96
N GLY A 144 -19.65 34.18 -15.60
CA GLY A 144 -18.63 35.14 -15.15
C GLY A 144 -18.53 35.40 -13.64
N GLY A 145 -17.65 34.64 -12.97
CA GLY A 145 -16.91 35.08 -11.77
C GLY A 145 -17.71 35.65 -10.59
N GLY A 146 -18.32 34.78 -9.77
CA GLY A 146 -18.80 35.18 -8.44
C GLY A 146 -19.42 34.05 -7.62
N ASN A 147 -20.54 33.49 -8.09
CA ASN A 147 -21.51 32.88 -7.19
C ASN A 147 -21.37 31.35 -7.07
N ASN A 148 -20.57 30.92 -6.08
CA ASN A 148 -20.61 29.53 -5.58
C ASN A 148 -21.91 29.20 -4.82
N THR A 149 -22.78 30.20 -4.59
CA THR A 149 -24.03 30.11 -3.81
C THR A 149 -24.91 28.94 -4.24
N ILE A 150 -25.15 28.77 -5.55
CA ILE A 150 -26.01 27.70 -6.10
C ILE A 150 -25.54 26.31 -5.64
N LYS A 151 -24.23 26.08 -5.47
CA LYS A 151 -23.70 24.80 -4.98
C LYS A 151 -24.03 24.56 -3.51
N HIS A 152 -24.06 25.61 -2.68
CA HIS A 152 -24.43 25.53 -1.27
C HIS A 152 -25.95 25.46 -1.08
N ASP A 153 -26.71 26.28 -1.80
CA ASP A 153 -28.18 26.35 -1.72
C ASP A 153 -28.85 25.01 -2.04
N TRP A 154 -28.30 24.30 -3.04
CA TRP A 154 -28.77 22.98 -3.51
C TRP A 154 -27.95 21.80 -2.94
N ASP A 155 -27.03 22.01 -2.00
CA ASP A 155 -26.13 20.96 -1.48
C ASP A 155 -26.91 19.77 -0.90
N ALA A 156 -27.97 20.06 -0.14
CA ALA A 156 -28.84 19.07 0.48
C ALA A 156 -29.72 18.35 -0.56
N GLU A 157 -30.25 19.07 -1.54
CA GLU A 157 -31.06 18.57 -2.65
C GLU A 157 -30.26 17.63 -3.57
N ILE A 158 -29.04 18.01 -3.94
CA ILE A 158 -28.09 17.18 -4.69
C ILE A 158 -27.76 15.93 -3.86
N SER A 159 -27.45 16.09 -2.57
CA SER A 159 -27.15 14.98 -1.67
C SER A 159 -28.35 14.02 -1.48
N LEU A 160 -29.58 14.54 -1.50
CA LEU A 160 -30.82 13.77 -1.45
C LEU A 160 -31.02 12.97 -2.75
N ALA A 161 -30.92 13.62 -3.91
CA ALA A 161 -31.11 12.99 -5.21
C ALA A 161 -30.06 11.89 -5.45
N LEU A 162 -28.79 12.17 -5.16
CA LEU A 162 -27.69 11.21 -5.26
C LEU A 162 -27.93 9.98 -4.38
N ARG A 163 -28.26 10.18 -3.09
CA ARG A 163 -28.55 9.07 -2.17
C ARG A 163 -29.83 8.30 -2.55
N ALA A 164 -30.83 8.96 -3.15
CA ALA A 164 -32.04 8.30 -3.66
C ALA A 164 -31.74 7.39 -4.86
N VAL A 165 -30.91 7.87 -5.82
CA VAL A 165 -30.47 7.08 -6.98
C VAL A 165 -29.63 5.88 -6.53
N ILE A 166 -28.63 6.10 -5.66
CA ILE A 166 -27.80 5.02 -5.11
C ILE A 166 -28.68 4.00 -4.36
N PHE A 167 -29.58 4.45 -3.47
CA PHE A 167 -30.49 3.56 -2.74
C PHE A 167 -31.37 2.72 -3.68
N LYS A 168 -31.88 3.31 -4.78
CA LYS A 168 -32.71 2.61 -5.76
C LYS A 168 -31.91 1.55 -6.51
N LEU A 169 -30.73 1.89 -7.01
CA LEU A 169 -29.90 0.97 -7.80
C LEU A 169 -29.26 -0.13 -6.94
N THR A 170 -28.95 0.15 -5.67
CA THR A 170 -28.26 -0.79 -4.77
C THR A 170 -29.25 -1.59 -3.91
N ILE A 171 -29.76 -1.02 -2.82
CA ILE A 171 -30.55 -1.75 -1.82
C ILE A 171 -31.89 -2.23 -2.37
N TRP A 172 -32.58 -1.41 -3.17
CA TRP A 172 -33.90 -1.78 -3.69
C TRP A 172 -33.82 -2.92 -4.70
N ASP A 173 -32.87 -2.88 -5.65
CA ASP A 173 -32.75 -3.86 -6.73
C ASP A 173 -31.83 -5.05 -6.42
N HIS A 174 -30.71 -4.87 -5.71
CA HIS A 174 -29.64 -5.88 -5.56
C HIS A 174 -29.46 -6.48 -4.14
N ASP A 175 -30.25 -6.02 -3.16
CA ASP A 175 -30.17 -6.41 -1.74
C ASP A 175 -28.85 -6.06 -1.03
N ALA A 176 -28.05 -5.16 -1.57
CA ALA A 176 -26.79 -4.69 -0.96
C ALA A 176 -26.65 -3.17 -1.11
N THR A 177 -25.85 -2.52 -0.28
CA THR A 177 -25.24 -1.22 -0.64
C THR A 177 -24.02 -1.44 -1.56
N TYR A 178 -23.39 -0.36 -2.02
CA TYR A 178 -22.24 -0.46 -2.93
C TYR A 178 -21.01 -1.04 -2.23
N GLY A 179 -20.62 -0.47 -1.09
CA GLY A 179 -19.53 -1.00 -0.27
C GLY A 179 -19.82 -2.43 0.23
N ALA A 180 -21.08 -2.75 0.52
CA ALA A 180 -21.47 -4.12 0.85
C ALA A 180 -21.28 -5.07 -0.34
N ALA A 181 -21.66 -4.67 -1.56
CA ALA A 181 -21.45 -5.50 -2.76
C ALA A 181 -19.95 -5.76 -3.02
N LEU A 182 -19.09 -4.74 -2.89
CA LEU A 182 -17.62 -4.89 -2.97
C LEU A 182 -17.05 -5.83 -1.90
N GLN A 183 -17.63 -5.83 -0.70
CA GLN A 183 -17.26 -6.75 0.39
C GLN A 183 -17.96 -8.12 0.32
N ASN A 184 -18.64 -8.44 -0.80
CA ASN A 184 -19.43 -9.66 -0.99
C ASN A 184 -20.45 -9.91 0.14
N LEU A 185 -21.27 -8.89 0.42
CA LEU A 185 -22.33 -8.89 1.43
C LEU A 185 -23.69 -8.61 0.81
N LYS A 186 -24.73 -9.22 1.39
CA LYS A 186 -26.12 -8.84 1.15
C LYS A 186 -26.87 -8.63 2.46
N TYR A 187 -27.83 -7.71 2.44
CA TYR A 187 -28.85 -7.57 3.48
C TYR A 187 -29.74 -8.81 3.50
N THR A 188 -30.04 -9.29 4.70
CA THR A 188 -30.97 -10.41 4.93
C THR A 188 -31.83 -10.12 6.16
N ASP A 189 -33.04 -10.67 6.20
CA ASP A 189 -33.90 -10.53 7.37
C ASP A 189 -33.34 -11.36 8.54
N ALA A 190 -32.97 -10.69 9.63
CA ALA A 190 -32.40 -11.32 10.82
C ALA A 190 -33.44 -12.05 11.68
N ARG A 191 -34.76 -11.90 11.38
CA ARG A 191 -35.86 -12.65 12.01
C ARG A 191 -35.90 -14.11 11.58
N HIS A 192 -35.43 -14.43 10.37
CA HIS A 192 -35.36 -15.81 9.88
C HIS A 192 -34.02 -16.44 10.29
N THR A 193 -34.08 -17.36 11.25
CA THR A 193 -32.92 -18.07 11.84
C THR A 193 -32.52 -19.35 11.09
N GLY A 194 -33.06 -19.56 9.88
CA GLY A 194 -32.72 -20.70 9.03
C GLY A 194 -31.30 -20.64 8.46
N SER A 195 -30.85 -21.77 7.91
CA SER A 195 -29.59 -21.89 7.16
C SER A 195 -29.64 -21.21 5.78
N VAL A 196 -30.84 -21.03 5.23
CA VAL A 196 -31.08 -20.30 3.97
C VAL A 196 -31.23 -18.81 4.28
N LEU A 197 -30.53 -17.97 3.52
CA LEU A 197 -30.63 -16.52 3.61
C LEU A 197 -31.91 -16.02 2.92
N VAL A 198 -32.70 -15.21 3.63
CA VAL A 198 -33.96 -14.63 3.14
C VAL A 198 -33.76 -13.13 2.89
N PRO A 199 -34.08 -12.60 1.69
CA PRO A 199 -33.94 -11.17 1.40
C PRO A 199 -34.91 -10.32 2.25
N PRO A 200 -34.55 -9.06 2.56
CA PRO A 200 -35.37 -8.16 3.38
C PRO A 200 -36.71 -7.82 2.70
N SER A 201 -37.75 -7.65 3.52
CA SER A 201 -39.08 -7.25 3.05
C SER A 201 -39.04 -5.87 2.36
N LYS A 202 -39.88 -5.68 1.33
CA LYS A 202 -40.06 -4.38 0.65
C LYS A 202 -40.35 -3.24 1.63
N TRP A 203 -41.04 -3.51 2.74
CA TRP A 203 -41.27 -2.53 3.82
C TRP A 203 -40.02 -2.22 4.65
N GLN A 204 -39.13 -3.20 4.88
CA GLN A 204 -37.84 -2.96 5.54
C GLN A 204 -36.92 -2.13 4.61
N LYS A 205 -36.85 -2.47 3.32
CA LYS A 205 -36.13 -1.68 2.32
C LYS A 205 -36.63 -0.24 2.29
N GLY A 206 -37.95 -0.05 2.13
CA GLY A 206 -38.58 1.27 2.05
C GLY A 206 -38.35 2.11 3.30
N LEU A 207 -38.47 1.53 4.50
CA LEU A 207 -38.23 2.26 5.75
C LEU A 207 -36.75 2.56 5.99
N TYR A 208 -35.83 1.67 5.59
CA TYR A 208 -34.39 1.94 5.60
C TYR A 208 -34.04 3.10 4.66
N GLY A 209 -34.52 3.08 3.42
CA GLY A 209 -34.31 4.15 2.45
C GLY A 209 -34.90 5.47 2.92
N LEU A 210 -36.14 5.47 3.43
CA LEU A 210 -36.78 6.65 4.00
C LEU A 210 -35.94 7.27 5.12
N MET A 211 -35.38 6.45 6.03
CA MET A 211 -34.61 6.94 7.17
C MET A 211 -33.18 7.36 6.80
N THR A 212 -32.53 6.68 5.86
CA THR A 212 -31.13 6.97 5.46
C THR A 212 -31.01 8.07 4.40
N VAL A 213 -31.96 8.15 3.47
CA VAL A 213 -32.02 9.15 2.40
C VAL A 213 -32.83 10.36 2.88
N GLY A 214 -34.11 10.14 3.20
CA GLY A 214 -35.02 11.21 3.64
C GLY A 214 -34.69 11.75 5.03
N GLY A 215 -34.39 10.87 5.99
CA GLY A 215 -34.05 11.28 7.36
C GLY A 215 -32.79 12.15 7.46
N ARG A 216 -31.74 11.83 6.69
CA ARG A 216 -30.53 12.68 6.61
C ARG A 216 -30.81 14.05 5.96
N TYR A 217 -31.61 14.10 4.90
CA TYR A 217 -32.03 15.36 4.28
C TYR A 217 -32.88 16.22 5.26
N MET A 218 -33.91 15.62 5.87
CA MET A 218 -34.75 16.29 6.86
C MET A 218 -33.94 16.82 8.05
N TRP A 219 -32.95 16.05 8.52
CA TRP A 219 -32.05 16.52 9.58
C TRP A 219 -31.23 17.73 9.12
N SER A 220 -30.60 17.67 7.94
CA SER A 220 -29.82 18.82 7.43
C SER A 220 -30.65 20.09 7.22
N LYS A 221 -31.89 19.98 6.72
CA LYS A 221 -32.79 21.15 6.60
C LYS A 221 -33.29 21.65 7.96
N TRP A 222 -33.51 20.77 8.93
CA TRP A 222 -33.86 21.15 10.31
C TRP A 222 -32.71 21.88 11.00
N GLU A 223 -31.49 21.37 10.86
CA GLU A 223 -30.28 21.95 11.44
C GLU A 223 -29.95 23.31 10.79
N ASN A 224 -29.99 23.42 9.46
CA ASN A 224 -29.83 24.69 8.77
C ASN A 224 -30.90 25.73 9.16
N TRP A 225 -32.18 25.33 9.25
CA TRP A 225 -33.26 26.22 9.70
C TRP A 225 -33.07 26.69 11.15
N LEU A 226 -32.59 25.81 12.02
CA LEU A 226 -32.31 26.13 13.41
C LEU A 226 -31.14 27.12 13.55
N MET A 227 -30.13 27.02 12.68
CA MET A 227 -29.00 27.98 12.59
C MET A 227 -29.43 29.32 11.98
N GLU A 228 -30.20 29.33 10.89
CA GLU A 228 -30.76 30.54 10.26
C GLU A 228 -31.65 31.33 11.23
N GLN A 229 -32.24 30.64 12.21
CA GLN A 229 -33.10 31.23 13.23
C GLN A 229 -32.34 31.72 14.48
N ASP A 230 -31.04 31.44 14.60
CA ASP A 230 -30.13 31.81 15.69
C ASP A 230 -29.05 32.78 15.17
N ASP A 231 -29.49 33.94 14.66
CA ASP A 231 -28.70 34.93 13.90
C ASP A 231 -27.62 35.67 14.74
N GLY A 232 -27.28 35.18 15.93
CA GLY A 232 -26.14 35.58 16.77
C GLY A 232 -26.18 36.98 17.41
N PHE A 233 -26.95 37.93 16.86
CA PHE A 233 -27.03 39.31 17.32
C PHE A 233 -28.23 39.61 18.25
N ASP A 234 -29.35 38.92 18.05
CA ASP A 234 -30.56 38.99 18.91
C ASP A 234 -30.72 37.69 19.71
N GLU A 235 -31.27 37.75 20.93
CA GLU A 235 -31.47 36.53 21.71
C GLU A 235 -32.60 35.66 21.11
N PRO A 236 -32.32 34.40 20.71
CA PRO A 236 -33.28 33.58 19.96
C PRO A 236 -34.55 33.29 20.75
N SER A 237 -35.67 33.22 20.04
CA SER A 237 -37.00 33.10 20.63
C SER A 237 -37.14 31.91 21.61
N PRO A 238 -37.97 32.02 22.67
CA PRO A 238 -38.05 31.00 23.72
C PRO A 238 -38.64 29.66 23.27
N THR A 239 -39.18 29.59 22.04
CA THR A 239 -39.54 28.35 21.35
C THR A 239 -38.32 27.73 20.67
N VAL A 240 -37.53 28.52 19.94
CA VAL A 240 -36.29 28.08 19.26
C VAL A 240 -35.26 27.58 20.27
N GLN A 241 -35.05 28.30 21.40
CA GLN A 241 -34.22 27.81 22.50
C GLN A 241 -34.66 26.45 23.08
N ARG A 242 -35.96 26.10 22.99
CA ARG A 242 -36.45 24.77 23.41
C ARG A 242 -36.21 23.73 22.33
N LEU A 243 -36.39 24.08 21.05
CA LEU A 243 -36.14 23.22 19.90
C LEU A 243 -34.65 22.88 19.76
N SER A 244 -33.74 23.83 19.96
CA SER A 244 -32.30 23.57 20.05
C SER A 244 -32.01 22.59 21.19
N ARG A 245 -32.39 22.91 22.44
CA ARG A 245 -32.17 22.03 23.60
C ARG A 245 -32.82 20.64 23.46
N MET A 246 -33.88 20.50 22.66
CA MET A 246 -34.46 19.20 22.31
C MET A 246 -33.66 18.47 21.22
N THR A 247 -33.15 19.19 20.22
CA THR A 247 -32.26 18.69 19.16
C THR A 247 -30.93 18.22 19.76
N ASP A 248 -30.31 18.99 20.65
CA ASP A 248 -29.10 18.63 21.40
C ASP A 248 -29.29 17.35 22.21
N ARG A 249 -30.42 17.24 22.92
CA ARG A 249 -30.78 16.05 23.71
C ARG A 249 -31.05 14.85 22.82
N LEU A 250 -31.70 15.04 21.67
CA LEU A 250 -31.95 13.95 20.73
C LEU A 250 -30.64 13.48 20.07
N SER A 251 -29.76 14.41 19.69
CA SER A 251 -28.43 14.13 19.13
C SER A 251 -27.54 13.39 20.14
N THR A 252 -27.44 13.88 21.38
CA THR A 252 -26.65 13.21 22.44
C THR A 252 -27.23 11.85 22.85
N LEU A 253 -28.57 11.69 22.90
CA LEU A 253 -29.21 10.38 23.11
C LEU A 253 -28.96 9.43 21.93
N HIS A 254 -29.02 9.92 20.69
CA HIS A 254 -28.72 9.13 19.51
C HIS A 254 -27.24 8.71 19.47
N ALA A 255 -26.31 9.61 19.79
CA ALA A 255 -24.89 9.31 19.90
C ALA A 255 -24.58 8.29 20.99
N ALA A 256 -25.17 8.43 22.19
CA ALA A 256 -25.02 7.45 23.26
C ALA A 256 -25.59 6.08 22.88
N ALA A 257 -26.76 6.06 22.22
CA ALA A 257 -27.37 4.83 21.72
C ALA A 257 -26.56 4.20 20.57
N SER A 258 -25.98 5.00 19.68
CA SER A 258 -25.18 4.50 18.55
C SER A 258 -23.84 3.94 19.03
N PHE A 259 -23.19 4.61 19.99
CA PHE A 259 -22.00 4.09 20.66
C PHE A 259 -22.28 2.78 21.40
N ALA A 260 -23.36 2.70 22.20
CA ALA A 260 -23.77 1.45 22.85
C ALA A 260 -24.14 0.35 21.84
N SER A 261 -24.74 0.72 20.70
CA SER A 261 -25.01 -0.19 19.60
C SER A 261 -23.72 -0.73 18.99
N PHE A 262 -22.77 0.15 18.67
CA PHE A 262 -21.47 -0.18 18.11
C PHE A 262 -20.63 -1.05 19.06
N LEU A 263 -20.67 -0.79 20.37
CA LEU A 263 -19.98 -1.61 21.37
C LEU A 263 -20.53 -3.05 21.41
N VAL A 264 -21.85 -3.23 21.33
CA VAL A 264 -22.48 -4.55 21.17
C VAL A 264 -22.15 -5.17 19.79
N PHE A 265 -22.01 -4.37 18.74
CA PHE A 265 -21.55 -4.85 17.43
C PHE A 265 -20.10 -5.34 17.48
N LEU A 266 -19.18 -4.67 18.16
CA LEU A 266 -17.80 -5.14 18.35
C LEU A 266 -17.74 -6.49 19.08
N LEU A 267 -18.69 -6.77 19.98
CA LEU A 267 -18.81 -8.06 20.67
C LEU A 267 -19.47 -9.15 19.81
N GLN A 268 -20.55 -8.83 19.09
CA GLN A 268 -21.39 -9.80 18.35
C GLN A 268 -21.09 -9.87 16.84
N GLY A 269 -21.04 -8.73 16.16
CA GLY A 269 -20.82 -8.60 14.71
C GLY A 269 -22.07 -8.76 13.85
N ARG A 270 -23.29 -8.53 14.38
CA ARG A 270 -24.57 -8.82 13.68
C ARG A 270 -25.33 -7.62 13.10
N TYR A 271 -25.24 -6.44 13.72
CA TYR A 271 -25.93 -5.22 13.30
C TYR A 271 -24.97 -4.03 13.41
N ARG A 272 -24.54 -3.44 12.30
CA ARG A 272 -23.59 -2.30 12.30
C ARG A 272 -24.22 -1.03 12.89
N THR A 273 -25.34 -0.56 12.33
CA THR A 273 -26.04 0.65 12.81
C THR A 273 -27.18 0.35 13.79
N LEU A 274 -27.68 1.42 14.43
CA LEU A 274 -28.98 1.41 15.12
C LEU A 274 -30.14 1.06 14.18
N LEU A 275 -30.11 1.55 12.93
CA LEU A 275 -31.20 1.33 11.97
C LEU A 275 -31.31 -0.14 11.58
N ASP A 276 -30.17 -0.80 11.33
CA ASP A 276 -30.11 -2.24 11.06
C ASP A 276 -30.70 -3.04 12.23
N ARG A 277 -30.41 -2.63 13.47
CA ARG A 277 -30.91 -3.26 14.70
C ARG A 277 -32.42 -3.06 14.90
N VAL A 278 -32.95 -1.86 14.65
CA VAL A 278 -34.39 -1.55 14.76
C VAL A 278 -35.18 -2.27 13.67
N LEU A 279 -34.70 -2.25 12.42
CA LEU A 279 -35.35 -2.90 11.28
C LEU A 279 -35.08 -4.42 11.23
N ARG A 280 -34.18 -4.92 12.06
CA ARG A 280 -33.70 -6.32 12.12
C ARG A 280 -33.18 -6.82 10.78
N MET A 281 -32.44 -5.98 10.06
CA MET A 281 -31.70 -6.40 8.87
C MET A 281 -30.24 -6.65 9.25
N ARG A 282 -29.61 -7.69 8.70
CA ARG A 282 -28.18 -7.99 8.91
C ARG A 282 -27.46 -8.08 7.57
N LEU A 283 -26.20 -7.67 7.53
CA LEU A 283 -25.28 -8.03 6.46
C LEU A 283 -24.85 -9.49 6.67
N ALA A 284 -24.89 -10.28 5.61
CA ALA A 284 -24.38 -11.65 5.59
C ALA A 284 -23.70 -11.93 4.24
N PRO A 285 -22.59 -12.69 4.20
CA PRO A 285 -22.03 -13.15 2.94
C PRO A 285 -23.01 -14.14 2.28
N PRO A 286 -23.32 -14.01 0.97
CA PRO A 286 -24.28 -14.86 0.29
C PRO A 286 -23.80 -16.32 0.18
N THR A 287 -22.48 -16.53 0.19
CA THR A 287 -21.82 -17.84 0.10
C THR A 287 -20.85 -18.03 1.26
N SER A 288 -21.00 -19.12 2.02
CA SER A 288 -20.21 -19.36 3.25
C SER A 288 -18.79 -19.88 3.04
N GLN A 289 -18.18 -19.65 1.86
CA GLN A 289 -16.93 -20.28 1.43
C GLN A 289 -15.78 -19.31 1.12
N VAL A 290 -16.05 -18.02 0.92
CA VAL A 290 -14.98 -17.03 0.72
C VAL A 290 -14.51 -16.53 2.07
N SER A 291 -13.50 -17.21 2.63
CA SER A 291 -12.58 -16.55 3.54
C SER A 291 -11.75 -15.57 2.71
N ARG A 292 -12.13 -14.29 2.71
CA ARG A 292 -11.32 -13.23 2.09
C ARG A 292 -9.94 -13.26 2.75
N GLU A 293 -8.94 -13.70 2.00
CA GLU A 293 -7.55 -13.54 2.39
C GLU A 293 -7.20 -12.05 2.40
N VAL A 294 -6.38 -11.66 3.36
CA VAL A 294 -5.86 -10.29 3.40
C VAL A 294 -4.74 -10.24 2.37
N SER A 295 -4.97 -9.54 1.26
CA SER A 295 -4.03 -9.41 0.15
C SER A 295 -2.82 -8.57 0.59
N PHE A 296 -1.84 -9.21 1.22
CA PHE A 296 -0.61 -8.58 1.71
C PHE A 296 0.28 -8.01 0.60
N GLU A 297 -0.05 -8.26 -0.67
CA GLU A 297 0.68 -7.78 -1.85
C GLU A 297 1.06 -6.29 -1.77
N TYR A 298 0.15 -5.39 -1.40
CA TYR A 298 0.46 -3.96 -1.31
C TYR A 298 1.44 -3.64 -0.18
N LEU A 299 1.30 -4.28 0.99
CA LEU A 299 2.22 -4.14 2.12
C LEU A 299 3.60 -4.70 1.75
N ASN A 300 3.65 -5.86 1.09
CA ASN A 300 4.89 -6.49 0.63
C ASN A 300 5.59 -5.61 -0.42
N ARG A 301 4.85 -5.05 -1.39
CA ARG A 301 5.36 -4.05 -2.33
C ARG A 301 5.93 -2.82 -1.61
N GLN A 302 5.24 -2.27 -0.61
CA GLN A 302 5.73 -1.13 0.17
C GLN A 302 7.01 -1.46 0.96
N LEU A 303 7.06 -2.63 1.60
CA LEU A 303 8.23 -3.10 2.35
C LEU A 303 9.44 -3.27 1.43
N VAL A 304 9.27 -3.93 0.29
CA VAL A 304 10.32 -4.09 -0.74
C VAL A 304 10.79 -2.74 -1.28
N TRP A 305 9.87 -1.82 -1.62
CA TRP A 305 10.27 -0.50 -2.11
C TRP A 305 11.01 0.33 -1.05
N HIS A 306 10.57 0.32 0.21
CA HIS A 306 11.26 1.03 1.29
C HIS A 306 12.68 0.47 1.48
N ALA A 307 12.82 -0.84 1.67
CA ALA A 307 14.11 -1.51 1.83
C ALA A 307 15.03 -1.29 0.62
N PHE A 308 14.48 -1.30 -0.60
CA PHE A 308 15.24 -0.99 -1.82
C PHE A 308 15.74 0.46 -1.84
N THR A 309 14.91 1.45 -1.45
CA THR A 309 15.34 2.85 -1.37
C THR A 309 16.38 3.08 -0.27
N GLU A 310 16.25 2.40 0.87
CA GLU A 310 17.20 2.47 1.99
C GLU A 310 18.56 1.86 1.59
N PHE A 311 18.55 0.68 0.96
CA PHE A 311 19.74 0.09 0.34
C PHE A 311 20.37 1.00 -0.71
N LEU A 312 19.57 1.61 -1.59
CA LEU A 312 20.06 2.52 -2.62
C LEU A 312 20.70 3.78 -2.02
N LEU A 313 20.20 4.29 -0.90
CA LEU A 313 20.79 5.42 -0.17
C LEU A 313 22.16 5.07 0.44
N PHE A 314 22.43 3.81 0.79
CA PHE A 314 23.77 3.36 1.19
C PHE A 314 24.70 3.11 0.00
N VAL A 315 24.17 2.63 -1.14
CA VAL A 315 24.96 2.35 -2.35
C VAL A 315 25.33 3.61 -3.13
N LEU A 316 24.43 4.59 -3.24
CA LEU A 316 24.61 5.79 -4.08
C LEU A 316 25.84 6.64 -3.69
N PRO A 317 26.19 6.85 -2.40
CA PRO A 317 27.45 7.51 -2.01
C PRO A 317 28.72 6.73 -2.40
N LEU A 318 28.68 5.40 -2.33
CA LEU A 318 29.80 4.52 -2.73
C LEU A 318 29.97 4.49 -4.26
N VAL A 319 28.85 4.58 -4.99
CA VAL A 319 28.80 4.66 -6.45
C VAL A 319 29.08 6.10 -6.91
N GLY A 320 30.33 6.54 -6.71
CA GLY A 320 30.78 7.91 -6.97
C GLY A 320 30.29 8.47 -8.32
N ILE A 321 29.35 9.42 -8.24
CA ILE A 321 28.51 9.89 -9.36
C ILE A 321 29.35 10.37 -10.56
N ASN A 322 30.48 11.02 -10.32
CA ASN A 322 31.39 11.50 -11.36
C ASN A 322 32.08 10.36 -12.15
N ARG A 323 32.23 9.16 -11.58
CA ARG A 323 32.75 7.98 -12.28
C ARG A 323 31.67 7.33 -13.14
N TRP A 324 30.45 7.17 -12.62
CA TRP A 324 29.32 6.62 -13.37
C TRP A 324 28.83 7.56 -14.50
N ARG A 325 28.73 8.87 -14.26
CA ARG A 325 28.43 9.85 -15.33
C ARG A 325 29.45 9.78 -16.47
N ARG A 326 30.75 9.64 -16.16
CA ARG A 326 31.80 9.49 -17.18
C ARG A 326 31.75 8.12 -17.87
N TRP A 327 31.44 7.03 -17.17
CA TRP A 327 31.24 5.71 -17.78
C TRP A 327 30.04 5.70 -18.74
N LEU A 328 28.87 6.21 -18.32
CA LEU A 328 27.69 6.35 -19.18
C LEU A 328 27.97 7.25 -20.39
N ALA A 329 28.68 8.37 -20.21
CA ALA A 329 29.11 9.23 -21.32
C ALA A 329 30.15 8.57 -22.24
N ARG A 330 30.89 7.54 -21.80
CA ARG A 330 31.76 6.71 -22.65
C ARG A 330 30.95 5.66 -23.41
N THR A 331 30.02 4.95 -22.77
CA THR A 331 29.19 3.92 -23.42
C THR A 331 28.17 4.51 -24.39
N TRP A 332 27.54 5.64 -24.06
CA TRP A 332 26.66 6.39 -24.96
C TRP A 332 27.41 6.94 -26.19
N ARG A 333 28.64 7.44 -26.01
CA ARG A 333 29.49 7.85 -27.15
C ARG A 333 29.96 6.67 -28.00
N LYS A 334 30.24 5.50 -27.41
CA LYS A 334 30.58 4.27 -28.16
C LYS A 334 29.38 3.74 -28.97
N THR A 335 28.21 3.61 -28.36
CA THR A 335 26.98 3.15 -29.05
C THR A 335 26.57 4.13 -30.15
N LYS A 336 26.60 5.46 -29.89
CA LYS A 336 26.40 6.46 -30.93
C LYS A 336 27.43 6.34 -32.05
N LYS A 337 28.74 6.17 -31.75
CA LYS A 337 29.77 6.01 -32.78
C LYS A 337 29.51 4.77 -33.65
N ILE A 338 29.17 3.63 -33.05
CA ILE A 338 28.81 2.38 -33.75
C ILE A 338 27.59 2.57 -34.67
N MET A 339 26.56 3.27 -34.20
CA MET A 339 25.40 3.62 -35.03
C MET A 339 25.75 4.57 -36.19
N THR A 340 26.65 5.54 -35.97
CA THR A 340 27.08 6.46 -37.04
C THR A 340 28.07 5.86 -38.04
N THR A 341 28.85 4.84 -37.67
CA THR A 341 29.78 4.16 -38.59
C THR A 341 29.09 3.34 -39.69
N ALA A 342 27.76 3.25 -39.69
CA ALA A 342 26.98 2.78 -40.84
C ALA A 342 26.88 3.82 -41.97
N SER A 343 27.27 5.08 -41.75
CA SER A 343 27.11 6.19 -42.69
C SER A 343 28.41 7.00 -42.91
N GLY A 344 29.28 6.48 -43.78
CA GLY A 344 30.22 7.29 -44.56
C GLY A 344 31.60 7.57 -43.93
N GLU A 345 32.65 7.29 -44.70
CA GLU A 345 33.94 8.00 -44.60
C GLU A 345 33.81 9.40 -45.21
N GLY A 346 34.46 10.39 -44.61
CA GLY A 346 34.47 11.77 -45.09
C GLY A 346 35.05 12.75 -44.06
N ASP A 347 36.19 13.34 -44.41
CA ASP A 347 36.98 14.42 -43.81
C ASP A 347 36.90 14.70 -42.28
N GLU A 348 38.08 14.84 -41.69
CA GLU A 348 38.30 15.21 -40.28
C GLU A 348 38.06 16.70 -40.00
N GLU A 349 36.85 17.18 -40.29
CA GLU A 349 36.36 18.43 -39.70
C GLU A 349 36.42 18.34 -38.17
N LYS A 350 37.07 19.33 -37.54
CA LYS A 350 37.22 19.44 -36.09
C LYS A 350 35.83 19.57 -35.44
N LYS A 351 35.26 18.48 -34.92
CA LYS A 351 33.86 18.37 -34.44
C LYS A 351 33.66 18.70 -32.94
N GLY A 352 34.56 19.48 -32.33
CA GLY A 352 34.46 19.89 -30.94
C GLY A 352 33.55 21.11 -30.71
N GLU A 353 33.03 21.25 -29.49
CA GLU A 353 32.14 22.35 -29.07
C GLU A 353 32.73 23.74 -29.34
N PHE A 354 34.06 23.86 -29.30
CA PHE A 354 34.81 25.10 -29.47
C PHE A 354 35.68 25.11 -30.73
N ALA A 355 35.32 24.32 -31.75
CA ALA A 355 36.02 24.23 -33.02
C ALA A 355 36.05 25.55 -33.82
N PHE A 356 35.00 26.37 -33.70
CA PHE A 356 34.84 27.64 -34.43
C PHE A 356 35.84 28.74 -34.03
N LEU A 357 36.55 28.57 -32.90
CA LEU A 357 37.50 29.56 -32.40
C LEU A 357 38.81 29.53 -33.20
N PRO A 358 39.33 30.66 -33.69
CA PRO A 358 40.63 30.76 -34.33
C PRO A 358 41.74 30.16 -33.48
N GLU A 359 42.77 29.62 -34.13
CA GLU A 359 43.82 28.85 -33.46
C GLU A 359 44.70 29.70 -32.53
N ARG A 360 44.66 31.03 -32.66
CA ARG A 360 45.32 31.99 -31.76
C ARG A 360 44.63 32.14 -30.39
N THR A 361 43.40 31.67 -30.23
CA THR A 361 42.59 31.80 -29.00
C THR A 361 42.54 30.47 -28.23
N CYS A 362 42.76 30.51 -26.93
CA CYS A 362 42.70 29.32 -26.07
C CYS A 362 41.24 28.98 -25.75
N ALA A 363 40.74 27.85 -26.27
CA ALA A 363 39.36 27.44 -26.02
C ALA A 363 39.08 27.11 -24.54
N ILE A 364 40.10 26.76 -23.73
CA ILE A 364 39.96 26.60 -22.28
C ILE A 364 39.78 27.97 -21.60
N CYS A 365 40.63 28.96 -21.91
CA CYS A 365 40.48 30.33 -21.36
C CYS A 365 39.15 30.97 -21.77
N TYR A 366 38.69 30.72 -23.00
CA TYR A 366 37.40 31.17 -23.49
C TYR A 366 36.23 30.48 -22.76
N GLN A 367 36.30 29.16 -22.55
CA GLN A 367 35.31 28.42 -21.75
C GLN A 367 35.26 28.94 -20.31
N ASP A 368 36.41 29.10 -19.65
CA ASP A 368 36.49 29.52 -18.25
C ASP A 368 36.04 30.98 -18.06
N GLN A 369 36.33 31.87 -19.04
CA GLN A 369 35.78 33.23 -19.06
C GLN A 369 34.24 33.24 -19.20
N ASN A 370 33.69 32.44 -20.13
CA ASN A 370 32.23 32.34 -20.31
C ASN A 370 31.54 31.59 -19.15
N GLN A 371 32.22 30.72 -18.41
CA GLN A 371 31.64 30.11 -17.20
C GLN A 371 31.59 31.11 -16.05
N ALA A 372 32.63 31.92 -15.86
CA ALA A 372 32.70 32.92 -14.79
C ALA A 372 31.63 34.04 -14.87
N THR A 373 31.05 34.29 -16.05
CA THR A 373 30.02 35.33 -16.25
C THR A 373 28.58 34.89 -15.97
N ASN A 374 28.32 33.58 -15.88
CA ASN A 374 27.02 33.03 -16.28
C ASN A 374 25.97 32.80 -15.18
N GLU A 375 26.12 33.41 -14.00
CA GLU A 375 25.09 33.32 -12.94
C GLU A 375 24.41 34.66 -12.58
N ASN A 376 24.96 35.82 -12.99
CA ASN A 376 24.31 37.12 -12.69
C ASN A 376 24.38 38.20 -13.81
N GLU A 377 25.25 38.10 -14.82
CA GLU A 377 25.44 39.19 -15.82
C GLU A 377 24.73 38.96 -17.17
N LEU A 378 24.09 37.80 -17.36
CA LEU A 378 23.62 37.33 -18.68
C LEU A 378 22.59 38.26 -19.36
N MET A 379 21.78 38.98 -18.58
CA MET A 379 20.78 39.94 -19.08
C MET A 379 21.37 41.32 -19.45
N ALA A 380 22.57 41.66 -18.97
CA ALA A 380 23.23 42.94 -19.26
C ALA A 380 24.16 42.88 -20.48
N ALA A 381 24.70 41.70 -20.80
CA ALA A 381 25.63 41.50 -21.91
C ALA A 381 24.99 41.65 -23.31
N ALA A 382 23.67 41.44 -23.42
CA ALA A 382 22.94 41.36 -24.69
C ALA A 382 23.02 42.63 -25.58
N THR A 383 23.33 43.79 -25.01
CA THR A 383 23.49 45.06 -25.74
C THR A 383 24.93 45.58 -25.78
N SER A 384 25.91 44.85 -25.23
CA SER A 384 27.28 45.36 -25.03
C SER A 384 28.42 44.35 -25.27
N LYS A 385 28.14 43.06 -25.45
CA LYS A 385 29.13 42.04 -25.86
C LYS A 385 28.63 41.19 -27.04
N THR A 386 28.80 41.72 -28.25
CA THR A 386 29.20 40.82 -29.35
C THR A 386 30.55 40.25 -28.94
N GLY A 387 30.65 38.93 -28.72
CA GLY A 387 31.87 38.31 -28.20
C GLY A 387 33.02 38.47 -29.20
N VAL A 388 33.90 39.44 -28.97
CA VAL A 388 35.06 39.69 -29.85
C VAL A 388 36.07 38.56 -29.65
N VAL A 389 35.93 37.55 -30.50
CA VAL A 389 36.88 36.47 -30.74
C VAL A 389 38.28 37.08 -30.99
N GLY A 390 39.26 36.69 -30.16
CA GLY A 390 40.59 37.31 -30.17
C GLY A 390 40.76 38.49 -29.20
N SER A 391 39.90 38.59 -28.18
CA SER A 391 40.13 39.45 -27.01
C SER A 391 41.40 39.00 -26.26
N ALA A 392 42.32 39.93 -25.97
CA ALA A 392 43.68 39.66 -25.46
C ALA A 392 43.76 38.88 -24.13
N GLN A 393 42.65 38.76 -23.39
CA GLN A 393 42.52 37.92 -22.20
C GLN A 393 42.34 36.42 -22.51
N THR A 394 42.05 36.06 -23.76
CA THR A 394 41.76 34.68 -24.22
C THR A 394 42.74 34.18 -25.27
N ASP A 395 43.69 35.02 -25.71
CA ASP A 395 44.75 34.63 -26.64
C ASP A 395 45.73 33.64 -25.98
N ILE A 396 46.33 32.76 -26.79
CA ILE A 396 47.22 31.72 -26.28
C ILE A 396 48.52 32.31 -25.73
N THR A 397 48.78 32.08 -24.44
CA THR A 397 50.04 32.38 -23.76
C THR A 397 50.81 31.09 -23.51
N ASN A 398 52.06 31.03 -24.01
CA ASN A 398 52.91 29.83 -24.04
C ASN A 398 52.22 28.61 -24.74
N PRO A 399 52.25 28.53 -26.08
CA PRO A 399 51.49 27.55 -26.85
C PRO A 399 52.02 26.12 -26.70
N TYR A 400 51.12 25.20 -26.35
CA TYR A 400 51.36 23.74 -26.29
C TYR A 400 50.32 23.02 -27.15
N GLU A 401 50.74 21.98 -27.85
CA GLU A 401 49.84 21.13 -28.64
C GLU A 401 49.50 19.82 -27.92
N THR A 402 48.30 19.33 -28.23
CA THR A 402 47.69 18.13 -27.63
C THR A 402 48.05 16.86 -28.41
N ILE A 403 48.40 15.79 -27.71
CA ILE A 403 48.66 14.48 -28.32
C ILE A 403 47.42 13.58 -28.11
N PRO A 404 46.81 13.01 -29.18
CA PRO A 404 47.28 13.00 -30.58
C PRO A 404 46.78 14.17 -31.46
N CYS A 405 45.74 14.91 -31.05
CA CYS A 405 44.93 15.73 -31.95
C CYS A 405 45.50 17.09 -32.44
N GLY A 406 46.76 17.42 -32.14
CA GLY A 406 47.48 18.61 -32.66
C GLY A 406 46.89 19.98 -32.28
N CYS A 407 45.83 20.02 -31.46
CA CYS A 407 45.13 21.25 -31.12
C CYS A 407 45.90 22.06 -30.06
N ILE A 408 46.02 23.37 -30.28
CA ILE A 408 46.89 24.27 -29.50
C ILE A 408 46.10 24.97 -28.37
N TYR A 409 46.73 25.08 -27.19
CA TYR A 409 46.22 25.72 -25.99
C TYR A 409 47.36 26.43 -25.21
N CYS A 410 47.02 27.22 -24.19
CA CYS A 410 48.02 27.71 -23.21
C CYS A 410 48.56 26.55 -22.38
N PHE A 411 49.88 26.51 -22.15
CA PHE A 411 50.58 25.52 -21.32
C PHE A 411 49.84 25.22 -19.99
N VAL A 412 49.64 26.25 -19.17
CA VAL A 412 49.06 26.10 -17.82
C VAL A 412 47.64 25.53 -17.88
N CYS A 413 46.83 26.00 -18.84
CA CYS A 413 45.45 25.54 -19.02
C CYS A 413 45.39 24.08 -19.47
N LEU A 414 46.32 23.64 -20.32
CA LEU A 414 46.34 22.27 -20.80
C LEU A 414 46.90 21.29 -19.76
N ALA A 415 48.05 21.63 -19.15
CA ALA A 415 48.67 20.81 -18.10
C ALA A 415 47.70 20.57 -16.93
N THR A 416 47.11 21.64 -16.37
CA THR A 416 46.17 21.51 -15.23
C THR A 416 44.89 20.73 -15.55
N ARG A 417 44.47 20.66 -16.83
CA ARG A 417 43.33 19.83 -17.26
C ARG A 417 43.71 18.35 -17.41
N ILE A 418 44.94 18.06 -17.83
CA ILE A 418 45.48 16.69 -17.92
C ILE A 418 45.76 16.12 -16.52
N GLU A 419 46.46 16.88 -15.67
CA GLU A 419 46.80 16.49 -14.29
C GLU A 419 45.55 16.17 -13.45
N ARG A 420 44.52 17.02 -13.55
CA ARG A 420 43.25 16.87 -12.82
C ARG A 420 42.43 15.62 -13.20
N GLU A 421 42.78 14.93 -14.28
CA GLU A 421 42.10 13.71 -14.72
C GLU A 421 42.89 12.42 -14.49
N GLU A 422 43.99 12.47 -13.72
CA GLU A 422 44.68 11.32 -13.10
C GLU A 422 44.94 10.14 -14.08
N GLY A 423 45.32 10.45 -15.33
CA GLY A 423 45.63 9.47 -16.38
C GLY A 423 44.43 8.91 -17.17
N GLU A 424 43.19 9.26 -16.82
CA GLU A 424 42.01 8.86 -17.62
C GLU A 424 41.95 9.58 -18.97
N GLY A 425 42.44 10.82 -19.05
CA GLY A 425 42.63 11.61 -20.27
C GLY A 425 41.48 12.55 -20.62
N TRP A 426 41.83 13.82 -20.85
CA TRP A 426 40.91 14.95 -21.04
C TRP A 426 40.32 15.01 -22.45
N ASN A 427 39.03 15.34 -22.58
CA ASN A 427 38.41 15.55 -23.89
C ASN A 427 38.74 16.93 -24.47
N CYS A 428 39.46 16.97 -25.60
CA CYS A 428 39.83 18.17 -26.34
C CYS A 428 38.61 18.97 -26.78
N LEU A 429 38.47 20.21 -26.30
CA LEU A 429 37.36 21.11 -26.63
C LEU A 429 37.25 21.47 -28.13
N ARG A 430 38.34 21.32 -28.90
CA ARG A 430 38.40 21.70 -30.33
C ARG A 430 38.00 20.58 -31.29
N CYS A 431 38.30 19.31 -31.00
CA CYS A 431 37.96 18.18 -31.87
C CYS A 431 37.13 17.06 -31.19
N GLY A 432 37.04 17.05 -29.86
CA GLY A 432 36.36 16.01 -29.07
C GLY A 432 37.23 14.79 -28.72
N GLU A 433 38.45 14.67 -29.27
CA GLU A 433 39.35 13.53 -29.01
C GLU A 433 39.88 13.50 -27.56
N LEU A 434 40.40 12.35 -27.12
CA LEU A 434 40.90 12.13 -25.76
C LEU A 434 42.42 12.33 -25.70
N VAL A 435 42.84 13.35 -24.98
CA VAL A 435 44.23 13.80 -24.81
C VAL A 435 44.79 13.26 -23.51
N LYS A 436 45.96 12.63 -23.56
CA LYS A 436 46.69 12.19 -22.35
C LYS A 436 47.97 12.97 -22.09
N GLU A 437 48.55 13.53 -23.14
CA GLU A 437 49.88 14.14 -23.12
C GLU A 437 49.86 15.43 -23.95
N CYS A 438 50.79 16.34 -23.63
CA CYS A 438 50.99 17.58 -24.38
C CYS A 438 52.48 17.89 -24.48
N LYS A 439 52.88 18.55 -25.57
CA LYS A 439 54.26 19.01 -25.82
C LYS A 439 54.26 20.48 -26.24
N PRO A 440 55.40 21.20 -26.14
CA PRO A 440 55.52 22.55 -26.67
C PRO A 440 55.15 22.59 -28.16
N TRP A 441 54.47 23.66 -28.60
CA TRP A 441 54.18 23.88 -30.01
C TRP A 441 55.40 24.52 -30.70
N SER A 442 55.93 23.88 -31.74
CA SER A 442 57.14 24.32 -32.45
C SER A 442 56.89 25.43 -33.50
N GLY A 443 55.63 25.59 -33.95
CA GLY A 443 55.27 26.50 -35.04
C GLY A 443 55.90 26.13 -36.39
N ASP A 444 55.82 27.05 -37.35
CA ASP A 444 56.37 26.90 -38.71
C ASP A 444 57.91 27.05 -38.78
N VAL A 445 58.62 26.66 -37.72
CA VAL A 445 60.08 26.48 -37.76
C VAL A 445 60.35 25.09 -38.28
N LEU A 446 60.80 25.00 -39.54
CA LEU A 446 61.34 23.77 -40.12
C LEU A 446 62.68 23.41 -39.46
N GLU A 447 62.62 22.84 -38.27
CA GLU A 447 63.76 22.16 -37.66
C GLU A 447 64.19 21.01 -38.59
N PRO A 448 65.42 21.00 -39.11
CA PRO A 448 65.88 19.90 -39.97
C PRO A 448 65.96 18.62 -39.14
N GLU A 449 65.42 17.52 -39.66
CA GLU A 449 65.26 16.24 -38.95
C GLU A 449 66.42 15.95 -37.99
N SER A 450 66.12 15.96 -36.69
CA SER A 450 67.05 15.58 -35.63
C SER A 450 67.25 14.07 -35.66
N LYS A 451 68.05 13.61 -36.63
CA LYS A 451 68.39 12.20 -36.84
C LYS A 451 68.80 11.57 -35.52
N SER A 452 67.93 10.71 -35.00
CA SER A 452 68.15 9.95 -33.77
C SER A 452 69.53 9.30 -33.84
N PRO A 453 70.42 9.49 -32.85
CA PRO A 453 71.76 8.95 -32.89
C PRO A 453 71.69 7.41 -32.91
N ALA A 454 71.91 6.85 -34.10
CA ALA A 454 71.90 5.41 -34.32
C ALA A 454 72.93 4.72 -33.41
N GLN A 455 72.57 3.55 -32.91
CA GLN A 455 73.27 2.84 -31.84
C GLN A 455 74.77 2.71 -32.10
N LYS A 456 75.59 3.19 -31.16
CA LYS A 456 76.98 2.73 -31.00
C LYS A 456 77.08 1.82 -29.78
N THR A 457 76.75 0.56 -30.02
CA THR A 457 77.01 -0.55 -29.11
C THR A 457 78.52 -0.64 -28.81
N VAL A 458 78.87 -0.72 -27.53
CA VAL A 458 80.12 -1.36 -27.09
C VAL A 458 79.72 -2.37 -26.01
N VAL A 459 79.98 -3.65 -26.28
CA VAL A 459 79.64 -4.77 -25.40
C VAL A 459 80.81 -5.04 -24.46
N PHE A 460 80.53 -5.29 -23.18
CA PHE A 460 81.24 -6.30 -22.42
C PHE A 460 80.22 -7.19 -21.69
N ALA A 461 80.60 -8.44 -21.44
CA ALA A 461 79.68 -9.54 -21.15
C ALA A 461 79.57 -9.85 -19.66
N ASP A 462 78.74 -10.84 -19.33
CA ASP A 462 78.57 -11.42 -18.00
C ASP A 462 79.90 -11.80 -17.33
N ASP A 463 79.97 -11.65 -16.00
CA ASP A 463 80.18 -12.83 -15.16
C ASP A 463 79.55 -12.62 -13.76
N VAL A 464 79.55 -13.68 -12.95
CA VAL A 464 78.80 -13.83 -11.70
C VAL A 464 79.66 -13.41 -10.47
N LYS A 465 79.01 -13.18 -9.31
CA LYS A 465 79.34 -13.83 -8.00
C LYS A 465 79.73 -12.96 -6.78
N ASP A 466 78.97 -13.18 -5.69
CA ASP A 466 79.24 -13.08 -4.23
C ASP A 466 79.85 -11.80 -3.58
N ALA A 467 79.80 -11.77 -2.23
CA ALA A 467 80.16 -10.71 -1.27
C ALA A 467 79.21 -9.48 -1.26
N SER A 468 78.66 -8.97 -0.14
CA SER A 468 79.11 -8.84 1.27
C SER A 468 80.17 -7.72 1.47
N ASP A 469 80.17 -6.92 2.54
CA ASP A 469 79.39 -6.92 3.81
C ASP A 469 78.93 -5.49 4.21
N ASP A 470 78.14 -5.39 5.29
CA ASP A 470 77.72 -4.14 5.95
C ASP A 470 78.83 -3.42 6.75
N GLU A 471 78.66 -2.10 6.93
CA GLU A 471 78.81 -1.43 8.23
C GLU A 471 77.52 -0.59 8.41
N GLN A 472 76.62 -0.81 9.39
CA GLN A 472 76.74 -0.74 10.87
C GLN A 472 77.27 0.62 11.36
N GLU A 473 76.83 1.21 12.49
CA GLU A 473 75.82 0.90 13.52
C GLU A 473 75.19 2.26 13.98
N ASP A 474 74.16 2.47 14.81
CA ASP A 474 73.37 1.78 15.86
C ASP A 474 72.00 2.58 15.94
N SER A 475 70.93 2.36 16.72
CA SER A 475 70.54 1.53 17.88
C SER A 475 68.99 1.43 17.94
N GLN A 476 68.29 0.59 18.73
CA GLN A 476 68.55 -0.71 19.37
C GLN A 476 67.23 -1.26 19.98
N VAL A 477 66.82 -2.50 19.63
CA VAL A 477 66.05 -3.55 20.41
C VAL A 477 64.79 -3.16 21.27
N LEU A 478 63.81 -4.00 21.63
CA LEU A 478 63.37 -5.42 21.42
C LEU A 478 61.88 -5.36 20.97
N ASP A 479 61.23 -6.27 20.21
CA ASP A 479 61.29 -7.74 20.04
C ASP A 479 60.54 -8.56 21.11
N GLY A 480 59.79 -9.60 20.70
CA GLY A 480 59.08 -10.53 21.62
C GLY A 480 57.67 -11.03 21.25
N ASP A 481 57.57 -12.04 20.39
CA ASP A 481 56.36 -12.88 20.21
C ASP A 481 56.25 -13.98 21.29
N ARG A 482 55.03 -14.31 21.77
CA ARG A 482 54.59 -15.68 22.16
C ARG A 482 53.15 -15.84 22.66
N SER A 483 52.70 -17.10 22.59
CA SER A 483 51.34 -17.62 22.81
C SER A 483 50.90 -17.85 24.28
N LEU A 484 49.61 -18.20 24.39
CA LEU A 484 48.93 -19.09 25.37
C LEU A 484 48.28 -18.53 26.66
N GLU A 485 46.99 -18.87 26.75
CA GLU A 485 46.16 -19.27 27.92
C GLU A 485 45.74 -18.29 29.04
N ASP A 486 44.41 -18.11 29.07
CA ASP A 486 43.48 -18.20 30.22
C ASP A 486 43.49 -17.11 31.33
N LEU A 487 42.39 -16.32 31.41
CA LEU A 487 41.40 -16.43 32.51
C LEU A 487 40.29 -15.35 32.47
N ARG A 488 39.08 -15.77 32.05
CA ARG A 488 37.82 -15.68 32.82
C ARG A 488 37.28 -14.31 33.34
N ALA A 489 36.20 -13.82 32.72
CA ALA A 489 35.06 -13.20 33.44
C ALA A 489 33.71 -13.29 32.65
N GLU A 490 32.66 -13.72 33.36
CA GLU A 490 31.20 -13.54 33.18
C GLU A 490 30.51 -13.56 31.78
N SER A 491 29.70 -14.60 31.59
CA SER A 491 28.57 -14.78 30.67
C SER A 491 27.23 -14.36 31.37
N PRO A 492 25.97 -14.68 30.91
CA PRO A 492 25.53 -15.40 29.70
C PRO A 492 24.25 -14.88 28.97
N SER A 493 23.91 -15.55 27.84
CA SER A 493 22.54 -15.77 27.29
C SER A 493 21.79 -14.55 26.72
N VAL A 494 20.86 -14.67 25.75
CA VAL A 494 20.00 -15.82 25.37
C VAL A 494 20.02 -16.11 23.86
N GLU A 495 19.92 -17.39 23.49
CA GLU A 495 19.85 -17.89 22.10
C GLU A 495 18.45 -17.76 21.47
N SER A 496 18.39 -17.58 20.15
CA SER A 496 17.19 -17.86 19.33
C SER A 496 17.46 -19.06 18.42
N SER A 497 16.62 -20.09 18.49
CA SER A 497 16.76 -21.31 17.69
C SER A 497 16.12 -21.14 16.31
N GLU A 498 16.93 -21.20 15.26
CA GLU A 498 16.47 -21.39 13.88
C GLU A 498 16.45 -22.90 13.56
N GLN A 499 15.50 -23.35 12.74
CA GLN A 499 15.36 -24.75 12.34
C GLN A 499 14.92 -24.85 10.88
N GLU A 500 15.91 -24.73 10.00
CA GLU A 500 15.83 -24.99 8.56
C GLU A 500 15.34 -26.42 8.25
N ALA A 501 14.63 -26.57 7.14
CA ALA A 501 14.23 -27.87 6.60
C ALA A 501 13.95 -27.76 5.08
N ASP A 502 14.97 -28.06 4.27
CA ASP A 502 14.87 -28.17 2.81
C ASP A 502 13.85 -29.23 2.37
N SER A 503 13.22 -28.97 1.21
CA SER A 503 12.87 -30.00 0.24
C SER A 503 12.69 -29.37 -1.14
N ASP A 504 13.50 -29.78 -2.11
CA ASP A 504 13.33 -29.42 -3.51
C ASP A 504 11.97 -29.87 -4.08
N GLY A 505 11.55 -29.21 -5.17
CA GLY A 505 10.28 -29.45 -5.86
C GLY A 505 10.23 -28.70 -7.20
N ASP A 506 11.15 -29.02 -8.10
CA ASP A 506 11.24 -28.45 -9.45
C ASP A 506 10.21 -29.09 -10.40
N GLU A 507 9.16 -28.36 -10.76
CA GLU A 507 8.31 -28.65 -11.92
C GLU A 507 8.09 -27.35 -12.72
N SER A 508 8.35 -27.43 -14.03
CA SER A 508 8.23 -26.33 -14.98
C SER A 508 7.11 -26.61 -15.98
N GLU A 509 6.22 -25.63 -16.17
CA GLU A 509 5.29 -25.56 -17.29
C GLU A 509 5.32 -24.15 -17.89
N ASP A 510 5.13 -24.05 -19.21
CA ASP A 510 5.63 -22.96 -20.05
C ASP A 510 4.66 -22.72 -21.21
N TYR A 511 4.23 -21.47 -21.41
CA TYR A 511 3.23 -21.02 -22.40
C TYR A 511 1.80 -21.62 -22.20
N GLU A 512 0.70 -21.14 -22.80
CA GLU A 512 0.50 -20.23 -23.94
C GLU A 512 -0.37 -19.01 -23.61
N ALA A 513 -0.52 -18.09 -24.57
CA ALA A 513 -1.40 -16.94 -24.50
C ALA A 513 -2.36 -16.94 -25.71
N GLU A 514 -3.64 -16.65 -25.47
CA GLU A 514 -4.64 -16.44 -26.53
C GLU A 514 -5.26 -15.04 -26.39
N GLU A 515 -4.88 -14.14 -27.31
CA GLU A 515 -5.64 -12.92 -27.64
C GLU A 515 -6.21 -13.09 -29.07
N GLU A 516 -7.51 -13.35 -29.18
CA GLU A 516 -8.35 -13.01 -30.35
C GLU A 516 -9.67 -12.48 -29.76
N GLU A 517 -10.05 -11.22 -29.95
CA GLU A 517 -10.41 -10.56 -31.22
C GLU A 517 -11.47 -11.32 -32.03
N LEU A 518 -12.73 -11.13 -31.62
CA LEU A 518 -13.87 -11.16 -32.54
C LEU A 518 -14.83 -10.04 -32.16
N GLY A 519 -15.25 -9.26 -33.16
CA GLY A 519 -16.20 -8.18 -32.99
C GLY A 519 -17.23 -8.13 -34.12
N ALA A 520 -17.94 -7.01 -34.19
CA ALA A 520 -18.89 -6.60 -35.22
C ALA A 520 -20.26 -7.32 -35.26
N ASP A 521 -21.22 -6.53 -35.70
CA ASP A 521 -22.50 -6.83 -36.35
C ASP A 521 -23.56 -7.68 -35.63
N LEU A 522 -24.68 -7.01 -35.30
CA LEU A 522 -26.02 -7.41 -35.76
C LEU A 522 -27.02 -6.24 -35.58
N ASP A 523 -27.12 -5.40 -36.60
CA ASP A 523 -28.31 -4.57 -36.87
C ASP A 523 -29.18 -5.33 -37.90
N ASP A 524 -30.40 -5.74 -37.53
CA ASP A 524 -31.60 -5.85 -38.41
C ASP A 524 -32.84 -6.31 -37.60
N ASP A 525 -34.03 -5.87 -38.05
CA ASP A 525 -35.41 -6.09 -37.52
C ASP A 525 -35.76 -5.61 -36.07
#